data_AF-A0A6V8QTK1-F1
#
_entry.id   AF-A0A6V8QTK1-F1
#
_cell.length_a   1.000
_cell.length_b   1.000
_cell.length_c   1.000
_cell.angle_alpha   90.00
_cell.angle_beta   90.00
_cell.angle_gamma   90.00
#
_symmetry.space_group_name_H-M   'P 1'
#
loop_
_entity.id
_entity.type
_entity.pdbx_description
1 polymer ?
#
loop_
_entity_poly.entity_id
_entity_poly.type
_entity_poly.pdbx_seq_one_letter_code
_entity_poly.pdbx_strand_id
1 'polypeptide(L)'
;MSHEEEQELTARALGKFVDIDGNRGKTVMPFPFNSGWNKDILKFAHMSVADRVEQIKHQLSEEERHAIEAVVLVCSGGTRENSAFLDFLRWWAASNHDYETFMDSVMVFKLKCGQSAFAMKFLHESLQTGNLSYSFNTVVSHVDSSGDSAEVRTNDRRQFFAKRIISTIPLNVLTKVNFNPPLDPSKVEASTLKHVNQCVKVHAEVKDPEMRSWSGITYPNRNTHIVFFGCDQNHLQPDENVEETLQAIKEFTPMDVERLVFHNWSKDEFAEGAWVWYRPGMEVKYLDALRRRQGGILFANSDWAEGGWRSFIDGAIQSGTEAALIIKDELQPKKLNSRI
;
A
#
# COMPACT_ATOMS: atom_id res chain seq x y z
N MET A 1 10.32 -25.21 -17.47
CA MET A 1 10.59 -25.04 -16.04
C MET A 1 9.36 -25.52 -15.30
N SER A 2 9.51 -26.37 -14.29
CA SER A 2 8.42 -26.73 -13.38
C SER A 2 8.10 -25.55 -12.45
N HIS A 3 6.98 -25.61 -11.73
CA HIS A 3 6.63 -24.57 -10.74
C HIS A 3 7.65 -24.51 -9.59
N GLU A 4 8.18 -25.67 -9.19
CA GLU A 4 9.21 -25.78 -8.15
C GLU A 4 10.52 -25.13 -8.60
N GLU A 5 10.94 -25.39 -9.84
CA GLU A 5 12.14 -24.75 -10.43
C GLU A 5 11.99 -23.22 -10.54
N GLU A 6 10.79 -22.71 -10.86
CA GLU A 6 10.50 -21.27 -10.92
C GLU A 6 10.55 -20.63 -9.53
N GLN A 7 9.98 -21.30 -8.52
CA GLN A 7 10.05 -20.86 -7.13
C GLN A 7 11.49 -20.83 -6.61
N GLU A 8 12.29 -21.87 -6.87
CA GLU A 8 13.70 -21.93 -6.48
C GLU A 8 14.53 -20.84 -7.18
N LEU A 9 14.31 -20.62 -8.48
CA LEU A 9 14.93 -19.53 -9.24
C LEU A 9 14.61 -18.17 -8.60
N THR A 10 13.34 -17.92 -8.33
CA THR A 10 12.86 -16.65 -7.77
C THR A 10 13.38 -16.43 -6.34
N ALA A 11 13.33 -17.46 -5.49
CA ALA A 11 13.85 -17.42 -4.13
C ALA A 11 15.36 -17.11 -4.12
N ARG A 12 16.14 -17.76 -5.00
CA ARG A 12 17.57 -17.52 -5.15
C ARG A 12 17.86 -16.10 -5.64
N ALA A 13 17.11 -15.63 -6.63
CA ALA A 13 17.28 -14.29 -7.20
C ALA A 13 16.97 -13.20 -6.17
N LEU A 14 15.84 -13.30 -5.48
CA LEU A 14 15.47 -12.37 -4.40
C LEU A 14 16.43 -12.44 -3.22
N GLY A 15 16.94 -13.64 -2.90
CA GLY A 15 17.99 -13.82 -1.91
C GLY A 15 19.23 -12.97 -2.21
N LYS A 16 19.70 -12.95 -3.47
CA LYS A 16 20.81 -12.06 -3.90
C LYS A 16 20.41 -10.58 -3.85
N PHE A 17 19.18 -10.27 -4.26
CA PHE A 17 18.66 -8.90 -4.29
C PHE A 17 18.64 -8.24 -2.91
N VAL A 18 18.14 -8.93 -1.90
CA VAL A 18 18.00 -8.42 -0.53
C VAL A 18 19.28 -8.55 0.31
N ASP A 19 20.28 -9.32 -0.15
CA ASP A 19 21.51 -9.55 0.60
C ASP A 19 22.49 -8.38 0.50
N ILE A 20 22.27 -7.40 1.35
CA ILE A 20 23.09 -6.18 1.49
C ILE A 20 24.02 -6.21 2.71
N ASP A 21 23.90 -7.25 3.54
CA ASP A 21 24.61 -7.38 4.82
C ASP A 21 25.20 -8.78 5.05
N GLY A 22 25.18 -9.66 4.04
CA GLY A 22 25.58 -11.06 4.14
C GLY A 22 24.60 -11.93 4.94
N ASN A 23 23.44 -11.38 5.29
CA ASN A 23 22.41 -12.01 6.12
C ASN A 23 21.00 -11.63 5.64
N ARG A 24 20.82 -11.39 4.33
CA ARG A 24 19.51 -11.13 3.69
C ARG A 24 18.71 -10.00 4.37
N GLY A 25 19.41 -8.97 4.84
CA GLY A 25 18.84 -7.78 5.47
C GLY A 25 18.55 -7.92 6.97
N LYS A 26 18.76 -9.11 7.57
CA LYS A 26 18.44 -9.37 8.98
C LYS A 26 19.36 -8.64 9.95
N THR A 27 20.58 -8.32 9.56
CA THR A 27 21.51 -7.55 10.40
C THR A 27 21.14 -6.06 10.38
N VAL A 28 20.76 -5.52 9.23
CA VAL A 28 20.40 -4.10 9.09
C VAL A 28 18.95 -3.78 9.48
N MET A 29 18.02 -4.74 9.40
CA MET A 29 16.62 -4.58 9.80
C MET A 29 16.10 -5.79 10.61
N PRO A 30 16.64 -6.06 11.81
CA PRO A 30 16.18 -7.19 12.63
C PRO A 30 14.80 -6.97 13.26
N PHE A 31 14.36 -5.72 13.36
CA PHE A 31 13.07 -5.34 13.95
C PHE A 31 12.28 -4.47 12.96
N PRO A 32 11.60 -5.07 11.96
CA PRO A 32 10.90 -4.33 10.92
C PRO A 32 9.78 -3.43 11.46
N PHE A 33 9.24 -3.76 12.64
CA PHE A 33 8.22 -2.98 13.35
C PHE A 33 8.78 -1.87 14.25
N ASN A 34 10.12 -1.76 14.35
CA ASN A 34 10.81 -0.67 15.02
C ASN A 34 11.86 -0.09 14.07
N SER A 35 11.40 0.70 13.10
CA SER A 35 12.24 1.19 11.99
C SER A 35 13.39 2.11 12.43
N GLY A 36 13.33 2.66 13.64
CA GLY A 36 14.41 3.48 14.21
C GLY A 36 15.53 2.68 14.89
N TRP A 37 15.38 1.36 15.02
CA TRP A 37 16.30 0.54 15.83
C TRP A 37 17.73 0.51 15.27
N ASN A 38 17.90 0.28 13.95
CA ASN A 38 19.20 0.35 13.30
C ASN A 38 19.18 1.37 12.16
N LYS A 39 19.91 2.48 12.35
CA LYS A 39 20.01 3.56 11.36
C LYS A 39 20.89 3.21 10.15
N ASP A 40 21.65 2.12 10.19
CA ASP A 40 22.45 1.68 9.05
C ASP A 40 21.59 1.38 7.83
N ILE A 41 20.31 1.02 8.02
CA ILE A 41 19.37 0.81 6.92
C ILE A 41 19.17 2.08 6.07
N LEU A 42 19.40 3.27 6.65
CA LEU A 42 19.26 4.54 5.94
C LEU A 42 20.36 4.77 4.89
N LYS A 43 21.44 3.99 4.92
CA LYS A 43 22.46 3.97 3.84
C LYS A 43 21.84 3.57 2.50
N PHE A 44 20.73 2.84 2.52
CA PHE A 44 20.00 2.36 1.35
C PHE A 44 18.77 3.22 1.02
N ALA A 45 18.50 4.28 1.78
CA ALA A 45 17.27 5.06 1.66
C ALA A 45 17.09 5.70 0.28
N HIS A 46 18.20 6.11 -0.36
CA HIS A 46 18.20 6.74 -1.68
C HIS A 46 18.42 5.76 -2.83
N MET A 47 18.41 4.45 -2.56
CA MET A 47 18.62 3.43 -3.57
C MET A 47 17.30 3.08 -4.26
N SER A 48 17.31 3.10 -5.59
CA SER A 48 16.24 2.54 -6.41
C SER A 48 16.41 1.02 -6.61
N VAL A 49 15.38 0.37 -7.14
CA VAL A 49 15.48 -1.03 -7.59
C VAL A 49 16.53 -1.18 -8.68
N ALA A 50 16.61 -0.23 -9.62
CA ALA A 50 17.62 -0.20 -10.68
C ALA A 50 19.04 -0.13 -10.11
N ASP A 51 19.28 0.76 -9.14
CA ASP A 51 20.59 0.88 -8.49
C ASP A 51 21.01 -0.44 -7.84
N ARG A 52 20.07 -1.10 -7.14
CA ARG A 52 20.37 -2.37 -6.49
C ARG A 52 20.65 -3.48 -7.50
N VAL A 53 19.85 -3.59 -8.56
CA VAL A 53 20.08 -4.59 -9.63
C VAL A 53 21.45 -4.37 -10.28
N GLU A 54 21.85 -3.12 -10.56
CA GLU A 54 23.15 -2.84 -11.16
C GLU A 54 24.31 -3.24 -10.23
N GLN A 55 24.20 -3.01 -8.91
CA GLN A 55 25.22 -3.42 -7.93
C GLN A 55 25.52 -4.92 -7.97
N ILE A 56 24.50 -5.74 -8.17
CA ILE A 56 24.63 -7.22 -8.15
C ILE A 56 24.60 -7.86 -9.53
N LYS A 57 24.59 -7.07 -10.60
CA LYS A 57 24.46 -7.56 -11.98
C LYS A 57 25.45 -8.67 -12.33
N HIS A 58 26.68 -8.58 -11.84
CA HIS A 58 27.73 -9.58 -12.04
C HIS A 58 27.45 -10.93 -11.36
N GLN A 59 26.46 -10.99 -10.46
CA GLN A 59 26.04 -12.19 -9.73
C GLN A 59 24.72 -12.77 -10.26
N LEU A 60 24.08 -12.08 -11.21
CA LEU A 60 22.76 -12.45 -11.74
C LEU A 60 22.89 -13.04 -13.13
N SER A 61 22.21 -14.17 -13.35
CA SER A 61 21.79 -14.56 -14.70
C SER A 61 20.68 -13.64 -15.21
N GLU A 62 20.43 -13.68 -16.52
CA GLU A 62 19.32 -12.91 -17.13
C GLU A 62 17.96 -13.34 -16.56
N GLU A 63 17.75 -14.63 -16.35
CA GLU A 63 16.53 -15.18 -15.75
C GLU A 63 16.33 -14.70 -14.31
N GLU A 64 17.39 -14.69 -13.49
CA GLU A 64 17.32 -14.17 -12.12
C GLU A 64 17.03 -12.67 -12.09
N ARG A 65 17.61 -11.89 -13.02
CA ARG A 65 17.30 -10.47 -13.16
C ARG A 65 15.83 -10.25 -13.49
N HIS A 66 15.28 -11.01 -14.45
CA HIS A 66 13.86 -10.94 -14.81
C HIS A 66 12.95 -11.36 -13.66
N ALA A 67 13.31 -12.40 -12.89
CA ALA A 67 12.54 -12.82 -11.73
C ALA A 67 12.49 -11.75 -10.63
N ILE A 68 13.61 -11.07 -10.36
CA ILE A 68 13.65 -9.92 -9.44
C ILE A 68 12.73 -8.80 -9.94
N GLU A 69 12.88 -8.38 -11.20
CA GLU A 69 12.11 -7.28 -11.76
C GLU A 69 10.60 -7.62 -11.77
N ALA A 70 10.22 -8.84 -12.13
CA ALA A 70 8.82 -9.28 -12.13
C ALA A 70 8.18 -9.18 -10.74
N VAL A 71 8.83 -9.70 -9.70
CA VAL A 71 8.28 -9.65 -8.33
C VAL A 71 8.31 -8.24 -7.75
N VAL A 72 9.45 -7.56 -7.83
CA VAL A 72 9.66 -6.27 -7.16
C VAL A 72 8.81 -5.17 -7.80
N LEU A 73 8.66 -5.17 -9.14
CA LEU A 73 7.84 -4.15 -9.81
C LEU A 73 6.34 -4.40 -9.67
N VAL A 74 5.91 -5.65 -9.51
CA VAL A 74 4.52 -5.93 -9.09
C VAL A 74 4.28 -5.42 -7.67
N CYS A 75 5.25 -5.60 -6.75
CA CYS A 75 5.14 -5.07 -5.40
C CYS A 75 5.12 -3.54 -5.36
N SER A 76 5.96 -2.86 -6.16
CA SER A 76 6.02 -1.41 -6.16
C SER A 76 4.98 -0.72 -7.01
N GLY A 77 4.47 -1.41 -8.04
CA GLY A 77 3.64 -0.86 -9.10
C GLY A 77 4.28 0.30 -9.87
N GLY A 78 5.58 0.55 -9.68
CA GLY A 78 6.34 1.64 -10.29
C GLY A 78 7.27 1.17 -11.41
N THR A 79 8.36 1.90 -11.61
CA THR A 79 9.48 1.54 -12.51
C THR A 79 10.71 1.15 -11.68
N ARG A 80 11.73 0.59 -12.33
CA ARG A 80 12.97 0.23 -11.63
C ARG A 80 13.69 1.45 -11.05
N GLU A 81 13.59 2.59 -11.72
CA GLU A 81 14.30 3.83 -11.39
C GLU A 81 13.59 4.62 -10.30
N ASN A 82 12.25 4.54 -10.24
CA ASN A 82 11.46 5.35 -9.31
C ASN A 82 11.05 4.60 -8.02
N SER A 83 11.20 3.27 -7.98
CA SER A 83 10.80 2.45 -6.83
C SER A 83 11.93 2.38 -5.80
N ALA A 84 11.65 2.73 -4.54
CA ALA A 84 12.62 2.60 -3.46
C ALA A 84 12.92 1.11 -3.17
N PHE A 85 14.21 0.77 -3.13
CA PHE A 85 14.66 -0.56 -2.68
C PHE A 85 14.37 -0.78 -1.18
N LEU A 86 14.43 0.29 -0.38
CA LEU A 86 14.17 0.25 1.05
C LEU A 86 12.77 -0.27 1.41
N ASP A 87 11.76 0.05 0.60
CA ASP A 87 10.39 -0.44 0.81
C ASP A 87 10.32 -1.96 0.61
N PHE A 88 11.03 -2.50 -0.40
CA PHE A 88 11.09 -3.96 -0.61
C PHE A 88 11.77 -4.67 0.56
N LEU A 89 12.90 -4.13 1.05
CA LEU A 89 13.59 -4.68 2.23
C LEU A 89 12.68 -4.72 3.46
N ARG A 90 11.77 -3.76 3.59
CA ARG A 90 10.84 -3.70 4.72
C ARG A 90 9.78 -4.79 4.66
N TRP A 91 9.19 -5.00 3.49
CA TRP A 91 8.26 -6.10 3.27
C TRP A 91 8.96 -7.46 3.47
N TRP A 92 10.18 -7.60 2.96
CA TRP A 92 11.01 -8.78 3.14
C TRP A 92 11.29 -9.06 4.63
N ALA A 93 11.70 -8.06 5.40
CA ALA A 93 11.95 -8.19 6.83
C ALA A 93 10.68 -8.48 7.62
N ALA A 94 9.55 -7.81 7.30
CA ALA A 94 8.24 -8.10 7.89
C ALA A 94 7.80 -9.55 7.63
N SER A 95 8.25 -10.12 6.51
CA SER A 95 8.04 -11.51 6.12
C SER A 95 9.18 -12.43 6.57
N ASN A 96 9.81 -12.12 7.71
CA ASN A 96 10.83 -12.95 8.36
C ASN A 96 12.08 -13.25 7.50
N HIS A 97 12.40 -12.38 6.53
CA HIS A 97 13.56 -12.51 5.65
C HIS A 97 13.59 -13.83 4.85
N ASP A 98 12.41 -14.30 4.45
CA ASP A 98 12.23 -15.58 3.78
C ASP A 98 11.25 -15.47 2.61
N TYR A 99 11.52 -16.19 1.53
CA TYR A 99 10.75 -16.09 0.30
C TYR A 99 9.38 -16.76 0.41
N GLU A 100 9.32 -17.95 1.02
CA GLU A 100 8.05 -18.67 1.19
C GLU A 100 7.11 -17.87 2.10
N THR A 101 7.65 -17.39 3.23
CA THR A 101 6.90 -16.52 4.16
C THR A 101 6.45 -15.21 3.50
N PHE A 102 7.29 -14.62 2.64
CA PHE A 102 6.94 -13.43 1.86
C PHE A 102 5.76 -13.71 0.93
N MET A 103 5.80 -14.79 0.14
CA MET A 103 4.70 -15.16 -0.75
C MET A 103 3.41 -15.45 0.02
N ASP A 104 3.50 -16.19 1.13
CA ASP A 104 2.38 -16.48 2.02
C ASP A 104 1.69 -15.22 2.53
N SER A 105 2.50 -14.22 2.89
CA SER A 105 2.02 -12.97 3.48
C SER A 105 1.37 -12.05 2.46
N VAL A 106 1.89 -11.98 1.23
CA VAL A 106 1.45 -10.99 0.24
C VAL A 106 0.47 -11.52 -0.79
N MET A 107 0.36 -12.83 -0.99
CA MET A 107 -0.37 -13.38 -2.15
C MET A 107 -1.24 -14.61 -1.89
N VAL A 108 -0.92 -15.46 -0.91
CA VAL A 108 -1.55 -16.79 -0.79
C VAL A 108 -2.94 -16.75 -0.18
N PHE A 109 -3.12 -16.01 0.92
CA PHE A 109 -4.38 -16.03 1.66
C PHE A 109 -5.31 -14.88 1.30
N LYS A 110 -6.58 -15.23 1.04
CA LYS A 110 -7.68 -14.27 0.88
C LYS A 110 -8.88 -14.65 1.74
N LEU A 111 -9.64 -13.64 2.14
CA LEU A 111 -10.86 -13.85 2.91
C LEU A 111 -11.95 -14.46 2.03
N LYS A 112 -12.48 -15.62 2.44
CA LYS A 112 -13.59 -16.29 1.74
C LYS A 112 -14.82 -15.38 1.57
N CYS A 113 -15.05 -14.48 2.52
CA CYS A 113 -16.17 -13.53 2.49
C CYS A 113 -15.91 -12.28 1.63
N GLY A 114 -14.69 -12.09 1.10
CA GLY A 114 -14.28 -10.87 0.43
C GLY A 114 -14.02 -9.70 1.39
N GLN A 115 -13.24 -8.71 0.93
CA GLN A 115 -12.82 -7.58 1.78
C GLN A 115 -13.99 -6.68 2.21
N SER A 116 -15.02 -6.52 1.36
CA SER A 116 -16.21 -5.74 1.72
C SER A 116 -16.93 -6.35 2.92
N ALA A 117 -17.09 -7.67 2.99
CA ALA A 117 -17.74 -8.32 4.14
C ALA A 117 -16.93 -8.19 5.43
N PHE A 118 -15.60 -8.14 5.34
CA PHE A 118 -14.71 -7.83 6.45
C PHE A 118 -14.88 -6.38 6.91
N ALA A 119 -14.82 -5.40 5.99
CA ALA A 119 -15.04 -3.98 6.29
C ALA A 119 -16.42 -3.73 6.95
N MET A 120 -17.47 -4.42 6.49
CA MET A 120 -18.81 -4.31 7.07
C MET A 120 -18.87 -4.77 8.55
N LYS A 121 -17.94 -5.61 9.02
CA LYS A 121 -17.89 -5.97 10.45
C LYS A 121 -17.58 -4.76 11.33
N PHE A 122 -16.59 -3.94 10.95
CA PHE A 122 -16.24 -2.71 11.66
C PHE A 122 -17.38 -1.70 11.65
N LEU A 123 -18.05 -1.54 10.50
CA LEU A 123 -19.19 -0.65 10.37
C LEU A 123 -20.36 -1.09 11.26
N HIS A 124 -20.71 -2.39 11.23
CA HIS A 124 -21.81 -2.92 12.03
C HIS A 124 -21.53 -2.81 13.54
N GLU A 125 -20.32 -3.11 13.98
CA GLU A 125 -19.91 -2.91 15.38
C GLU A 125 -20.05 -1.45 15.79
N SER A 126 -19.58 -0.52 14.96
CA SER A 126 -19.69 0.92 15.22
C SER A 126 -21.15 1.39 15.28
N LEU A 127 -22.01 0.91 14.40
CA LEU A 127 -23.45 1.22 14.40
C LEU A 127 -24.16 0.71 15.64
N GLN A 128 -23.79 -0.47 16.15
CA GLN A 128 -24.37 -1.05 17.36
C GLN A 128 -24.14 -0.19 18.62
N THR A 129 -23.14 0.69 18.59
CA THR A 129 -22.90 1.63 19.70
C THR A 129 -23.97 2.72 19.82
N GLY A 130 -24.73 2.98 18.75
CA GLY A 130 -25.64 4.14 18.66
C GLY A 130 -24.93 5.50 18.56
N ASN A 131 -23.60 5.53 18.49
CA ASN A 131 -22.80 6.76 18.49
C ASN A 131 -22.15 7.08 17.12
N LEU A 132 -22.45 6.31 16.08
CA LEU A 132 -21.93 6.55 14.73
C LEU A 132 -22.93 7.36 13.89
N SER A 133 -22.49 8.52 13.44
CA SER A 133 -23.09 9.28 12.34
C SER A 133 -22.16 9.23 11.13
N TYR A 134 -22.70 9.01 9.93
CA TYR A 134 -21.89 8.89 8.71
C TYR A 134 -22.59 9.55 7.51
N SER A 135 -21.79 9.88 6.49
CA SER A 135 -22.27 10.43 5.22
C SER A 135 -21.36 9.99 4.08
N PHE A 136 -21.87 9.15 3.19
CA PHE A 136 -21.18 8.76 1.95
C PHE A 136 -21.38 9.82 0.87
N ASN A 137 -20.66 9.72 -0.25
CA ASN A 137 -20.74 10.68 -1.37
C ASN A 137 -20.57 12.14 -0.91
N THR A 138 -19.66 12.36 0.04
CA THR A 138 -19.47 13.64 0.75
C THR A 138 -18.01 14.03 0.66
N VAL A 139 -17.65 14.70 -0.44
CA VAL A 139 -16.26 15.05 -0.73
C VAL A 139 -15.85 16.25 0.10
N VAL A 140 -14.88 16.04 1.00
CA VAL A 140 -14.26 17.10 1.79
C VAL A 140 -13.40 17.98 0.88
N SER A 141 -13.54 19.29 1.00
CA SER A 141 -12.82 20.28 0.20
C SER A 141 -11.95 21.20 1.05
N HIS A 142 -12.31 21.37 2.32
CA HIS A 142 -11.56 22.21 3.24
C HIS A 142 -11.66 21.73 4.68
N VAL A 143 -10.57 21.87 5.42
CA VAL A 143 -10.47 21.58 6.86
C VAL A 143 -9.84 22.76 7.58
N ASP A 144 -10.56 23.34 8.53
CA ASP A 144 -10.06 24.40 9.41
C ASP A 144 -9.87 23.84 10.83
N SER A 145 -8.66 23.93 11.38
CA SER A 145 -8.34 23.54 12.76
C SER A 145 -7.65 24.66 13.52
N SER A 146 -7.89 25.92 13.15
CA SER A 146 -7.29 27.10 13.81
C SER A 146 -7.99 27.48 15.12
N GLY A 147 -9.25 27.07 15.30
CA GLY A 147 -10.04 27.31 16.52
C GLY A 147 -10.05 26.14 17.52
N ASP A 148 -10.83 26.29 18.60
CA ASP A 148 -11.00 25.27 19.65
C ASP A 148 -11.70 23.98 19.15
N SER A 149 -12.52 24.12 18.11
CA SER A 149 -13.12 23.03 17.35
C SER A 149 -12.68 23.13 15.89
N ALA A 150 -12.45 21.98 15.26
CA ALA A 150 -12.15 21.91 13.85
C ALA A 150 -13.44 21.87 13.01
N GLU A 151 -13.43 22.57 11.89
CA GLU A 151 -14.50 22.61 10.89
C GLU A 151 -14.07 21.81 9.64
N VAL A 152 -14.98 21.01 9.10
CA VAL A 152 -14.84 20.33 7.82
C VAL A 152 -15.90 20.86 6.88
N ARG A 153 -15.47 21.38 5.72
CA ARG A 153 -16.34 21.82 4.63
C ARG A 153 -16.20 20.90 3.44
N THR A 154 -17.30 20.74 2.71
CA THR A 154 -17.43 19.81 1.59
C THR A 154 -17.71 20.54 0.29
N ASN A 155 -17.54 19.86 -0.85
CA ASN A 155 -17.82 20.42 -2.18
C ASN A 155 -19.27 20.89 -2.34
N ASP A 156 -20.23 20.22 -1.69
CA ASP A 156 -21.64 20.61 -1.70
C ASP A 156 -22.01 21.62 -0.60
N ARG A 157 -21.00 22.25 0.02
CA ARG A 157 -21.12 23.32 1.02
C ARG A 157 -21.73 22.89 2.36
N ARG A 158 -21.81 21.58 2.66
CA ARG A 158 -22.08 21.11 4.03
C ARG A 158 -20.90 21.38 4.96
N GLN A 159 -21.21 21.65 6.22
CA GLN A 159 -20.24 21.91 7.29
C GLN A 159 -20.42 20.91 8.42
N PHE A 160 -19.30 20.41 8.96
CA PHE A 160 -19.25 19.54 10.12
C PHE A 160 -18.26 20.10 11.13
N PHE A 161 -18.53 19.94 12.42
CA PHE A 161 -17.68 20.43 13.50
C PHE A 161 -17.32 19.30 14.45
N ALA A 162 -16.06 19.25 14.87
CA ALA A 162 -15.58 18.25 15.82
C ALA A 162 -14.48 18.82 16.71
N LYS A 163 -14.29 18.25 17.90
CA LYS A 163 -13.15 18.60 18.77
C LYS A 163 -11.80 18.16 18.18
N ARG A 164 -11.80 17.07 17.42
CA ARG A 164 -10.63 16.45 16.79
C ARG A 164 -11.05 15.85 15.44
N ILE A 165 -10.11 15.79 14.51
CA ILE A 165 -10.27 15.16 13.20
C ILE A 165 -9.22 14.05 13.07
N ILE A 166 -9.63 12.89 12.57
CA ILE A 166 -8.73 11.91 11.99
C ILE A 166 -8.84 12.04 10.48
N SER A 167 -7.77 12.47 9.81
CA SER A 167 -7.68 12.48 8.35
C SER A 167 -7.04 11.18 7.88
N THR A 168 -7.80 10.40 7.12
CA THR A 168 -7.34 9.15 6.50
C THR A 168 -7.17 9.28 4.99
N ILE A 169 -7.12 10.51 4.47
CA ILE A 169 -6.98 10.80 3.04
C ILE A 169 -5.63 10.26 2.53
N PRO A 170 -5.57 9.51 1.42
CA PRO A 170 -4.32 8.99 0.87
C PRO A 170 -3.32 10.08 0.51
N LEU A 171 -2.04 9.74 0.54
CA LEU A 171 -0.92 10.63 0.25
C LEU A 171 -1.08 11.34 -1.09
N ASN A 172 -1.44 10.61 -2.15
CA ASN A 172 -1.49 11.15 -3.51
C ASN A 172 -2.60 12.18 -3.72
N VAL A 173 -3.62 12.20 -2.86
CA VAL A 173 -4.77 13.11 -2.96
C VAL A 173 -4.90 14.07 -1.77
N LEU A 174 -3.96 14.02 -0.82
CA LEU A 174 -3.99 14.85 0.39
C LEU A 174 -4.04 16.36 0.07
N THR A 175 -3.33 16.80 -0.96
CA THR A 175 -3.29 18.20 -1.41
C THR A 175 -4.57 18.67 -2.13
N LYS A 176 -5.53 17.78 -2.42
CA LYS A 176 -6.85 18.17 -2.95
C LYS A 176 -7.74 18.84 -1.89
N VAL A 177 -7.41 18.67 -0.61
CA VAL A 177 -8.11 19.34 0.49
C VAL A 177 -7.33 20.57 0.92
N ASN A 178 -8.02 21.70 1.04
CA ASN A 178 -7.43 22.93 1.55
C ASN A 178 -7.43 22.93 3.08
N PHE A 179 -6.25 23.00 3.72
CA PHE A 179 -6.13 23.03 5.17
C PHE A 179 -5.84 24.44 5.70
N ASN A 180 -6.50 24.81 6.81
CA ASN A 180 -6.19 25.99 7.60
C ASN A 180 -5.90 25.60 9.06
N PRO A 181 -4.71 25.86 9.64
CA PRO A 181 -3.53 26.42 8.97
C PRO A 181 -3.02 25.50 7.83
N PRO A 182 -2.25 26.03 6.87
CA PRO A 182 -1.69 25.25 5.77
C PRO A 182 -0.92 24.02 6.28
N LEU A 183 -0.96 22.92 5.53
CA LEU A 183 -0.17 21.71 5.87
C LEU A 183 1.32 22.04 5.99
N ASP A 184 2.01 21.29 6.84
CA ASP A 184 3.47 21.25 6.88
C ASP A 184 4.03 21.14 5.44
N PRO A 185 4.97 22.02 5.02
CA PRO A 185 5.50 22.02 3.65
C PRO A 185 6.01 20.65 3.18
N SER A 186 6.56 19.83 4.08
CA SER A 186 7.01 18.47 3.75
C SER A 186 5.85 17.53 3.41
N LYS A 187 4.67 17.68 4.03
CA LYS A 187 3.45 16.94 3.63
C LYS A 187 2.98 17.37 2.25
N VAL A 188 2.99 18.69 1.98
CA VAL A 188 2.59 19.25 0.67
C VAL A 188 3.53 18.74 -0.42
N GLU A 189 4.84 18.81 -0.20
CA GLU A 189 5.83 18.32 -1.16
C GLU A 189 5.67 16.81 -1.41
N ALA A 190 5.53 16.01 -0.36
CA ALA A 190 5.34 14.56 -0.48
C ALA A 190 4.06 14.19 -1.26
N SER A 191 2.94 14.84 -0.95
CA SER A 191 1.66 14.61 -1.61
C SER A 191 1.67 15.08 -3.06
N THR A 192 2.32 16.21 -3.36
CA THR A 192 2.49 16.71 -4.73
C THR A 192 3.37 15.78 -5.56
N LEU A 193 4.45 15.27 -4.95
CA LEU A 193 5.40 14.34 -5.59
C LEU A 193 4.78 12.96 -5.86
N LYS A 194 3.84 12.55 -5.00
CA LYS A 194 3.16 11.26 -5.00
C LYS A 194 4.08 10.06 -4.78
N HIS A 195 3.51 8.99 -4.24
CA HIS A 195 4.13 7.67 -4.28
C HIS A 195 4.05 7.09 -5.70
N VAL A 196 4.88 6.09 -6.02
CA VAL A 196 5.07 5.65 -7.43
C VAL A 196 4.07 4.61 -7.91
N ASN A 197 3.38 3.95 -7.00
CA ASN A 197 2.57 2.79 -7.35
C ASN A 197 1.37 3.11 -8.24
N GLN A 198 1.48 2.70 -9.50
CA GLN A 198 0.44 2.70 -10.53
C GLN A 198 0.08 1.25 -10.90
N CYS A 199 -0.11 0.37 -9.92
CA CYS A 199 -0.44 -1.02 -10.18
C CYS A 199 -1.76 -1.13 -10.95
N VAL A 200 -1.72 -1.87 -12.05
CA VAL A 200 -2.89 -2.30 -12.82
C VAL A 200 -3.29 -3.67 -12.31
N LYS A 201 -4.56 -3.85 -11.90
CA LYS A 201 -5.05 -5.14 -11.40
C LYS A 201 -6.30 -5.55 -12.16
N VAL A 202 -6.17 -6.60 -12.96
CA VAL A 202 -7.26 -7.13 -13.78
C VAL A 202 -7.57 -8.56 -13.38
N HIS A 203 -8.84 -8.81 -13.09
CA HIS A 203 -9.36 -10.14 -12.86
C HIS A 203 -9.98 -10.67 -14.14
N ALA A 204 -9.57 -11.86 -14.59
CA ALA A 204 -10.18 -12.56 -15.71
C ALA A 204 -10.88 -13.83 -15.22
N GLU A 205 -12.09 -14.07 -15.69
CA GLU A 205 -12.73 -15.38 -15.60
C GLU A 205 -12.58 -16.08 -16.94
N VAL A 206 -11.99 -17.28 -16.91
CA VAL A 206 -11.59 -18.05 -18.09
C VAL A 206 -12.29 -19.40 -18.05
N LYS A 207 -12.81 -19.86 -19.20
CA LYS A 207 -13.59 -21.11 -19.28
C LYS A 207 -12.78 -22.39 -19.12
N ASP A 208 -11.45 -22.29 -19.19
CA ASP A 208 -10.55 -23.43 -19.09
C ASP A 208 -10.25 -23.79 -17.62
N PRO A 209 -10.74 -24.93 -17.10
CA PRO A 209 -10.45 -25.37 -15.73
C PRO A 209 -9.00 -25.84 -15.53
N GLU A 210 -8.27 -26.20 -16.58
CA GLU A 210 -6.89 -26.69 -16.50
C GLU A 210 -5.90 -25.54 -16.25
N MET A 211 -6.29 -24.29 -16.55
CA MET A 211 -5.51 -23.09 -16.21
C MET A 211 -5.41 -22.81 -14.70
N ARG A 212 -5.99 -23.65 -13.85
CA ARG A 212 -5.85 -23.58 -12.40
C ARG A 212 -4.39 -23.73 -11.94
N SER A 213 -3.60 -24.59 -12.59
CA SER A 213 -2.19 -24.73 -12.25
C SER A 213 -1.39 -23.47 -12.59
N TRP A 214 -1.91 -22.59 -13.45
CA TRP A 214 -1.31 -21.30 -13.76
C TRP A 214 -1.79 -20.23 -12.77
N SER A 215 -1.20 -20.18 -11.57
CA SER A 215 -1.42 -19.14 -10.54
C SER A 215 -2.88 -18.65 -10.38
N GLY A 216 -3.87 -19.52 -10.62
CA GLY A 216 -5.28 -19.19 -10.81
C GLY A 216 -6.17 -19.88 -9.78
N ILE A 217 -7.33 -19.30 -9.48
CA ILE A 217 -8.25 -19.77 -8.42
C ILE A 217 -9.62 -20.11 -9.03
N THR A 218 -10.26 -21.22 -8.68
CA THR A 218 -11.60 -21.58 -9.24
C THR A 218 -12.75 -20.85 -8.52
N TYR A 219 -13.71 -20.31 -9.28
CA TYR A 219 -15.01 -19.83 -8.76
C TYR A 219 -16.09 -20.93 -8.88
N PRO A 220 -17.27 -20.79 -8.23
CA PRO A 220 -18.31 -21.83 -8.19
C PRO A 220 -18.79 -22.35 -9.56
N ASN A 221 -18.52 -21.61 -10.65
CA ASN A 221 -18.98 -21.90 -12.01
C ASN A 221 -18.04 -22.78 -12.85
N ARG A 222 -17.12 -23.55 -12.24
CA ARG A 222 -16.08 -24.37 -12.94
C ARG A 222 -15.05 -23.59 -13.78
N ASN A 223 -15.26 -22.28 -13.99
CA ASN A 223 -14.30 -21.38 -14.61
C ASN A 223 -13.09 -21.11 -13.70
N THR A 224 -11.93 -20.85 -14.32
CA THR A 224 -10.71 -20.41 -13.64
C THR A 224 -10.69 -18.89 -13.54
N HIS A 225 -10.53 -18.36 -12.33
CA HIS A 225 -10.30 -16.94 -12.07
C HIS A 225 -8.81 -16.68 -11.97
N ILE A 226 -8.30 -15.80 -12.84
CA ILE A 226 -6.89 -15.41 -12.85
C ILE A 226 -6.79 -13.93 -12.54
N VAL A 227 -5.73 -13.54 -11.83
CA VAL A 227 -5.44 -12.14 -11.49
C VAL A 227 -4.14 -11.74 -12.16
N PHE A 228 -4.21 -10.70 -12.98
CA PHE A 228 -3.08 -10.11 -13.67
C PHE A 228 -2.68 -8.81 -12.97
N PHE A 229 -1.38 -8.61 -12.85
CA PHE A 229 -0.79 -7.42 -12.29
C PHE A 229 0.12 -6.76 -13.33
N GLY A 230 -0.05 -5.45 -13.51
CA GLY A 230 0.84 -4.59 -14.28
C GLY A 230 1.43 -3.49 -13.39
N CYS A 231 2.51 -2.88 -13.85
CA CYS A 231 3.19 -1.77 -13.17
C CYS A 231 3.47 -0.63 -14.14
N ASP A 232 3.95 0.50 -13.61
CA ASP A 232 4.23 1.72 -14.40
C ASP A 232 5.30 1.51 -15.50
N GLN A 233 6.19 0.52 -15.36
CA GLN A 233 7.27 0.24 -16.32
C GLN A 233 6.76 -0.05 -17.75
N ASN A 234 5.56 -0.62 -17.86
CA ASN A 234 4.85 -0.83 -19.12
C ASN A 234 3.34 -0.71 -18.85
N HIS A 235 2.91 0.51 -18.55
CA HIS A 235 1.61 0.78 -17.95
C HIS A 235 0.44 0.61 -18.94
N LEU A 236 -0.70 0.17 -18.41
CA LEU A 236 -1.96 -0.01 -19.13
C LEU A 236 -3.10 0.66 -18.35
N GLN A 237 -3.98 1.40 -19.03
CA GLN A 237 -5.22 1.90 -18.43
C GLN A 237 -6.37 0.95 -18.83
N PRO A 238 -6.82 0.04 -17.94
CA PRO A 238 -7.67 -1.08 -18.33
C PRO A 238 -9.08 -0.68 -18.80
N ASP A 239 -9.51 0.55 -18.46
CA ASP A 239 -10.79 1.14 -18.80
C ASP A 239 -10.76 1.99 -20.09
N GLU A 240 -9.58 2.38 -20.59
CA GLU A 240 -9.49 3.20 -21.82
C GLU A 240 -9.82 2.39 -23.07
N ASN A 241 -9.31 1.16 -23.14
CA ASN A 241 -9.54 0.23 -24.24
C ASN A 241 -9.57 -1.21 -23.71
N VAL A 242 -10.77 -1.80 -23.69
CA VAL A 242 -11.00 -3.15 -23.14
C VAL A 242 -10.42 -4.21 -24.08
N GLU A 243 -10.43 -3.98 -25.40
CA GLU A 243 -9.83 -4.87 -26.39
C GLU A 243 -8.30 -4.94 -26.24
N GLU A 244 -7.63 -3.81 -26.02
CA GLU A 244 -6.19 -3.78 -25.70
C GLU A 244 -5.88 -4.51 -24.39
N THR A 245 -6.73 -4.32 -23.37
CA THR A 245 -6.60 -5.03 -22.09
C THR A 245 -6.74 -6.55 -22.26
N LEU A 246 -7.73 -6.97 -23.05
CA LEU A 246 -7.94 -8.39 -23.37
C LEU A 246 -6.78 -8.96 -24.19
N GLN A 247 -6.21 -8.18 -25.10
CA GLN A 247 -5.07 -8.57 -25.91
C GLN A 247 -3.83 -8.75 -25.03
N ALA A 248 -3.53 -7.79 -24.15
CA ALA A 248 -2.42 -7.89 -23.19
C ALA A 248 -2.52 -9.12 -22.29
N ILE A 249 -3.73 -9.47 -21.85
CA ILE A 249 -3.98 -10.70 -21.08
C ILE A 249 -3.70 -11.96 -21.92
N LYS A 250 -4.11 -11.98 -23.18
CA LYS A 250 -3.92 -13.12 -24.09
C LYS A 250 -2.49 -13.28 -24.59
N GLU A 251 -1.62 -12.29 -24.41
CA GLU A 251 -0.18 -12.40 -24.70
C GLU A 251 0.54 -13.36 -23.75
N PHE A 252 0.04 -13.54 -22.52
CA PHE A 252 0.59 -14.54 -21.59
C PHE A 252 0.36 -15.96 -22.11
N THR A 253 -0.85 -16.25 -22.57
CA THR A 253 -1.23 -17.54 -23.15
C THR A 253 -2.61 -17.43 -23.83
N PRO A 254 -2.89 -18.17 -24.91
CA PRO A 254 -4.23 -18.23 -25.49
C PRO A 254 -5.28 -18.68 -24.46
N MET A 255 -6.31 -17.87 -24.24
CA MET A 255 -7.39 -18.16 -23.26
C MET A 255 -8.76 -17.66 -23.73
N ASP A 256 -9.82 -18.39 -23.37
CA ASP A 256 -11.22 -17.99 -23.57
C ASP A 256 -11.72 -17.22 -22.35
N VAL A 257 -11.54 -15.90 -22.38
CA VAL A 257 -11.97 -14.98 -21.33
C VAL A 257 -13.47 -14.69 -21.45
N GLU A 258 -14.22 -15.05 -20.42
CA GLU A 258 -15.66 -14.79 -20.31
C GLU A 258 -15.94 -13.42 -19.70
N ARG A 259 -15.11 -12.99 -18.73
CA ARG A 259 -15.35 -11.75 -17.99
C ARG A 259 -14.04 -11.11 -17.53
N LEU A 260 -13.96 -9.79 -17.66
CA LEU A 260 -12.95 -8.96 -17.03
C LEU A 260 -13.59 -8.13 -15.90
N VAL A 261 -12.90 -8.03 -14.77
CA VAL A 261 -13.28 -7.18 -13.63
C VAL A 261 -12.04 -6.44 -13.15
N PHE A 262 -12.13 -5.12 -13.03
CA PHE A 262 -11.03 -4.28 -12.58
C PHE A 262 -11.57 -2.98 -11.98
N HIS A 263 -10.71 -2.27 -11.26
CA HIS A 263 -10.91 -0.88 -10.86
C HIS A 263 -9.64 -0.11 -11.22
N ASN A 264 -9.79 1.04 -11.88
CA ASN A 264 -8.65 1.87 -12.25
C ASN A 264 -8.25 2.77 -11.07
N TRP A 265 -7.32 2.29 -10.23
CA TRP A 265 -6.79 3.04 -9.09
C TRP A 265 -5.97 4.28 -9.50
N SER A 266 -5.30 4.23 -10.65
CA SER A 266 -4.47 5.32 -11.15
C SER A 266 -5.29 6.56 -11.50
N LYS A 267 -6.50 6.38 -12.04
CA LYS A 267 -7.41 7.47 -12.41
C LYS A 267 -8.49 7.78 -11.38
N ASP A 268 -8.64 6.96 -10.36
CA ASP A 268 -9.58 7.23 -9.27
C ASP A 268 -9.20 8.53 -8.55
N GLU A 269 -10.08 9.52 -8.59
CA GLU A 269 -9.82 10.85 -8.03
C GLU A 269 -9.61 10.85 -6.50
N PHE A 270 -9.98 9.77 -5.80
CA PHE A 270 -9.82 9.61 -4.35
C PHE A 270 -8.63 8.73 -3.97
N ALA A 271 -7.88 8.19 -4.95
CA ALA A 271 -6.69 7.37 -4.72
C ALA A 271 -5.47 7.87 -5.51
N GLU A 272 -5.62 8.11 -6.82
CA GLU A 272 -4.56 8.51 -7.76
C GLU A 272 -3.30 7.62 -7.69
N GLY A 273 -3.51 6.31 -7.52
CA GLY A 273 -2.48 5.31 -7.28
C GLY A 273 -3.05 4.13 -6.49
N ALA A 274 -2.32 3.01 -6.46
CA ALA A 274 -2.72 1.84 -5.69
C ALA A 274 -2.26 1.94 -4.22
N TRP A 275 -1.50 0.98 -3.69
CA TRP A 275 -0.94 1.05 -2.34
C TRP A 275 0.36 1.87 -2.33
N VAL A 276 0.73 2.49 -1.20
CA VAL A 276 1.96 3.29 -1.16
C VAL A 276 3.20 2.47 -1.55
N TRP A 277 4.02 3.05 -2.41
CA TRP A 277 5.41 2.67 -2.58
C TRP A 277 6.24 3.93 -2.80
N TYR A 278 7.21 4.16 -1.95
CA TYR A 278 7.96 5.40 -1.94
C TYR A 278 8.97 5.50 -3.07
N ARG A 279 9.28 6.75 -3.43
CA ARG A 279 10.46 7.08 -4.23
C ARG A 279 11.73 6.94 -3.39
N PRO A 280 12.90 6.66 -4.00
CA PRO A 280 14.18 6.73 -3.29
C PRO A 280 14.34 8.06 -2.54
N GLY A 281 14.62 7.98 -1.24
CA GLY A 281 14.79 9.12 -0.34
C GLY A 281 13.50 9.70 0.24
N MET A 282 12.32 9.28 -0.24
CA MET A 282 11.04 9.85 0.21
C MET A 282 10.76 9.51 1.69
N GLU A 283 11.09 8.29 2.12
CA GLU A 283 10.90 7.88 3.52
C GLU A 283 11.66 8.80 4.48
N VAL A 284 12.98 8.93 4.30
CA VAL A 284 13.84 9.73 5.17
C VAL A 284 13.50 11.22 5.16
N LYS A 285 12.98 11.73 4.02
CA LYS A 285 12.66 13.14 3.89
C LYS A 285 11.29 13.50 4.47
N TYR A 286 10.29 12.62 4.33
CA TYR A 286 8.90 13.01 4.58
C TYR A 286 8.14 12.18 5.62
N LEU A 287 8.57 10.95 5.94
CA LEU A 287 7.77 10.03 6.77
C LEU A 287 7.41 10.64 8.14
N ASP A 288 8.38 11.27 8.80
CA ASP A 288 8.16 11.93 10.09
C ASP A 288 7.12 13.06 9.99
N ALA A 289 7.18 13.85 8.92
CA ALA A 289 6.21 14.93 8.68
C ALA A 289 4.83 14.36 8.33
N LEU A 290 4.74 13.30 7.52
CA LEU A 290 3.50 12.63 7.16
C LEU A 290 2.76 12.09 8.40
N ARG A 291 3.49 11.52 9.36
CA ARG A 291 2.93 11.05 10.64
C ARG A 291 2.58 12.16 11.62
N ARG A 292 3.28 13.30 11.54
CA ARG A 292 3.11 14.38 12.51
C ARG A 292 1.68 14.92 12.51
N ARG A 293 1.11 15.04 13.70
CA ARG A 293 -0.14 15.75 13.98
C ARG A 293 -0.02 17.24 13.62
N GLN A 294 -1.12 17.85 13.19
CA GLN A 294 -1.19 19.30 13.00
C GLN A 294 -2.45 19.87 13.67
N GLY A 295 -2.27 20.67 14.72
CA GLY A 295 -3.38 21.29 15.46
C GLY A 295 -4.38 20.26 15.99
N GLY A 296 -5.64 20.37 15.58
CA GLY A 296 -6.71 19.42 15.91
C GLY A 296 -6.76 18.15 15.05
N ILE A 297 -5.84 17.97 14.11
CA ILE A 297 -5.89 16.95 13.06
C ILE A 297 -4.80 15.90 13.27
N LEU A 298 -5.21 14.65 13.41
CA LEU A 298 -4.34 13.48 13.34
C LEU A 298 -4.39 12.91 11.92
N PHE A 299 -3.25 12.48 11.40
CA PHE A 299 -3.13 11.85 10.08
C PHE A 299 -2.92 10.35 10.25
N ALA A 300 -3.85 9.53 9.77
CA ALA A 300 -3.83 8.09 9.95
C ALA A 300 -4.14 7.39 8.62
N ASN A 301 -3.11 6.87 7.97
CA ASN A 301 -3.26 6.15 6.72
C ASN A 301 -2.16 5.08 6.63
N SER A 302 -2.44 3.97 5.96
CA SER A 302 -1.45 2.93 5.68
C SER A 302 -0.22 3.48 4.97
N ASP A 303 -0.37 4.57 4.21
CA ASP A 303 0.69 5.23 3.46
C ASP A 303 1.87 5.68 4.32
N TRP A 304 1.65 5.93 5.61
CA TRP A 304 2.68 6.32 6.57
C TRP A 304 2.57 5.54 7.87
N ALA A 305 1.96 4.34 7.86
CA ALA A 305 1.92 3.47 9.01
C ALA A 305 3.33 3.12 9.53
N GLU A 306 3.44 2.89 10.83
CA GLU A 306 4.69 2.47 11.47
C GLU A 306 4.98 0.99 11.26
N GLY A 307 6.26 0.65 11.09
CA GLY A 307 6.69 -0.74 11.01
C GLY A 307 6.62 -1.39 9.63
N GLY A 308 6.49 -2.72 9.63
CA GLY A 308 6.72 -3.58 8.47
C GLY A 308 5.61 -3.56 7.41
N TRP A 309 4.35 -3.44 7.85
CA TRP A 309 3.16 -3.56 6.99
C TRP A 309 2.58 -2.21 6.54
N ARG A 310 3.40 -1.17 6.47
CA ARG A 310 3.09 0.05 5.71
C ARG A 310 2.69 -0.34 4.30
N SER A 311 1.64 0.30 3.75
CA SER A 311 0.96 0.00 2.46
C SER A 311 -0.10 -1.12 2.47
N PHE A 312 -0.21 -1.89 3.56
CA PHE A 312 -1.18 -2.98 3.66
C PHE A 312 -2.44 -2.59 4.43
N ILE A 313 -3.45 -3.45 4.37
CA ILE A 313 -4.65 -3.37 5.22
C ILE A 313 -4.25 -3.37 6.71
N ASP A 314 -3.23 -4.15 7.08
CA ASP A 314 -2.71 -4.21 8.45
C ASP A 314 -2.20 -2.83 8.92
N GLY A 315 -1.38 -2.14 8.12
CA GLY A 315 -0.94 -0.78 8.41
C GLY A 315 -2.09 0.23 8.53
N ALA A 316 -3.18 0.07 7.75
CA ALA A 316 -4.37 0.91 7.88
C ALA A 316 -5.06 0.70 9.24
N ILE A 317 -5.21 -0.56 9.68
CA ILE A 317 -5.79 -0.92 10.97
C ILE A 317 -4.91 -0.40 12.11
N GLN A 318 -3.59 -0.57 12.00
CA GLN A 318 -2.64 -0.06 12.97
C GLN A 318 -2.78 1.46 13.13
N SER A 319 -2.67 2.24 12.04
CA SER A 319 -2.78 3.70 12.10
C SER A 319 -4.14 4.17 12.61
N GLY A 320 -5.22 3.49 12.25
CA GLY A 320 -6.55 3.78 12.79
C GLY A 320 -6.64 3.52 14.30
N THR A 321 -6.05 2.43 14.77
CA THR A 321 -6.00 2.06 16.19
C THR A 321 -5.20 3.07 17.00
N GLU A 322 -4.02 3.45 16.53
CA GLU A 322 -3.16 4.46 17.15
C GLU A 322 -3.88 5.82 17.24
N ALA A 323 -4.49 6.28 16.16
CA ALA A 323 -5.21 7.55 16.15
C ALA A 323 -6.43 7.56 17.10
N ALA A 324 -7.18 6.45 17.16
CA ALA A 324 -8.30 6.32 18.07
C ALA A 324 -7.85 6.35 19.55
N LEU A 325 -6.74 5.67 19.88
CA LEU A 325 -6.17 5.68 21.23
C LEU A 325 -5.73 7.10 21.64
N ILE A 326 -5.02 7.82 20.77
CA ILE A 326 -4.58 9.20 21.06
C ILE A 326 -5.79 10.10 21.33
N ILE A 327 -6.82 10.07 20.48
CA ILE A 327 -8.01 10.90 20.67
C ILE A 327 -8.76 10.52 21.94
N LYS A 328 -8.88 9.23 22.23
CA LYS A 328 -9.53 8.74 23.46
C LYS A 328 -8.82 9.30 24.68
N ASP A 329 -7.49 9.21 24.75
CA ASP A 329 -6.72 9.67 25.91
C ASP A 329 -6.76 11.20 26.08
N GLU A 330 -6.86 11.95 24.97
CA GLU A 330 -6.99 13.41 25.00
C GLU A 330 -8.38 13.90 25.42
N LEU A 331 -9.44 13.20 25.00
CA LEU A 331 -10.81 13.63 25.22
C LEU A 331 -11.43 13.00 26.47
N GLN A 332 -10.81 11.96 27.05
CA GLN A 332 -11.24 11.43 28.32
C GLN A 332 -11.03 12.46 29.44
N PRO A 333 -12.02 12.66 30.32
CA PRO A 333 -11.83 13.50 31.49
C PRO A 333 -10.68 12.92 32.32
N LYS A 334 -9.65 13.73 32.59
CA LYS A 334 -8.61 13.33 33.56
C LYS A 334 -9.32 13.03 34.87
N LYS A 335 -9.26 11.78 35.33
CA LYS A 335 -9.67 11.45 36.70
C LYS A 335 -8.81 12.31 37.62
N LEU A 336 -9.41 13.30 38.28
CA LEU A 336 -8.78 13.99 39.39
C LEU A 336 -8.45 12.91 40.42
N ASN A 337 -7.17 12.52 40.50
CA ASN A 337 -6.69 11.81 41.66
C ASN A 337 -6.79 12.80 42.83
N SER A 338 -7.91 12.74 43.54
CA SER A 338 -8.05 13.32 44.88
C SER A 338 -7.10 12.57 45.82
N ARG A 339 -5.83 12.98 45.85
CA ARG A 339 -4.99 12.76 47.02
C ARG A 339 -5.27 13.92 47.96
N ILE A 340 -6.12 13.62 48.95
CA ILE A 340 -6.23 14.37 50.21
C ILE A 340 -4.93 14.18 50.99
#